data_AF-A0A8C5S7E8-F1
#
_entry.id   AF-A0A8C5S7E8-F1
#
_cell.length_a   1.000
_cell.length_b   1.000
_cell.length_c   1.000
_cell.angle_alpha   90.00
_cell.angle_beta   90.00
_cell.angle_gamma   90.00
#
_symmetry.space_group_name_H-M   'P 1'
#
loop_
_entity.id
_entity.type
_entity.pdbx_description
1 polymer ?
#
loop_
_entity_poly.entity_id
_entity_poly.type
_entity_poly.pdbx_seq_one_letter_code
_entity_poly.pdbx_strand_id
1 'polypeptide(L)'
;MFTSLCTHINYATNRGNLRSAITIFPPRAVGRGDFRIWNQQLIRYAGYKQPDGTVLGDPANVEITELCIQYGWRPPYGRFDVLPLLLQAPDEDPELFVLPPELVLEVPITHPTLPWFEELGLRWYALPAVANMVLEIGGLEFPAAPFSGWYVGCEIGMRDFCDAHRYNLLQGVAEKMGLDTGTTLSLWKDKAAVEMNVAVLHSFQLAKVTIVDHHAVAESFMKHLENEQRIRGGCPADWVWLVPPISGSLTPVFHQELVSYQLSPGFRYQVSRTAAIAVKISAKLMGHVMAQRVKATILYASETGKSKAYAFNLKELFQSAFAPKVMCLDEYDVVSLEHETLVLVVTSTFGNGDPPENGESFSKALMEMSCPYLGAVQPEFQKSYKMRFNSLSQSDPSVALWKRKRRESSNTDSAGALGTLR
;
A
#
# COMPACT_ATOMS: atom_id res chain seq x y z
N MET A 1 -28.70 -6.07 11.06
CA MET A 1 -27.41 -5.59 11.62
C MET A 1 -27.45 -4.12 11.94
N PHE A 2 -27.77 -3.26 10.96
CA PHE A 2 -27.72 -1.80 11.09
C PHE A 2 -28.43 -1.24 12.34
N THR A 3 -29.68 -1.62 12.60
CA THR A 3 -30.43 -1.15 13.79
C THR A 3 -29.69 -1.44 15.10
N SER A 4 -29.11 -2.63 15.24
CA SER A 4 -28.32 -3.01 16.42
C SER A 4 -27.07 -2.14 16.58
N LEU A 5 -26.43 -1.75 15.48
CA LEU A 5 -25.28 -0.85 15.48
C LEU A 5 -25.67 0.58 15.84
N CYS A 6 -26.82 1.07 15.35
CA CYS A 6 -27.36 2.36 15.80
C CYS A 6 -27.67 2.35 17.29
N THR A 7 -28.25 1.27 17.82
CA THR A 7 -28.47 1.10 19.26
C THR A 7 -27.15 1.09 20.03
N HIS A 8 -26.13 0.38 19.52
CA HIS A 8 -24.78 0.37 20.10
C HIS A 8 -24.20 1.77 20.18
N ILE A 9 -24.19 2.52 19.07
CA ILE A 9 -23.62 3.88 19.01
C ILE A 9 -24.38 4.80 19.98
N ASN A 10 -25.72 4.79 19.96
CA ASN A 10 -26.51 5.63 20.86
C ASN A 10 -26.24 5.29 22.35
N TYR A 11 -26.18 3.99 22.68
CA TYR A 11 -25.86 3.53 24.02
C TYR A 11 -24.45 3.94 24.44
N ALA A 12 -23.44 3.67 23.61
CA ALA A 12 -22.05 3.90 23.95
C ALA A 12 -21.73 5.40 24.01
N THR A 13 -22.29 6.22 23.10
CA THR A 13 -22.07 7.67 23.07
C THR A 13 -22.64 8.37 24.30
N ASN A 14 -23.84 7.99 24.77
CA ASN A 14 -24.45 8.48 26.02
C ASN A 14 -24.26 9.99 26.28
N ARG A 15 -24.51 10.81 25.24
CA ARG A 15 -24.38 12.28 25.27
C ARG A 15 -23.00 12.78 25.74
N GLY A 16 -21.93 12.07 25.37
CA GLY A 16 -20.55 12.41 25.70
C GLY A 16 -19.99 11.64 26.91
N ASN A 17 -20.84 11.11 27.79
CA ASN A 17 -20.38 10.27 28.91
C ASN A 17 -20.23 8.81 28.46
N LEU A 18 -19.16 8.56 27.70
CA LEU A 18 -18.97 7.32 26.94
C LEU A 18 -19.04 6.06 27.82
N ARG A 19 -19.65 5.00 27.27
CA ARG A 19 -19.77 3.68 27.91
C ARG A 19 -19.15 2.62 27.02
N SER A 20 -18.30 1.77 27.60
CA SER A 20 -17.79 0.61 26.88
C SER A 20 -18.91 -0.38 26.59
N ALA A 21 -18.95 -0.89 25.36
CA ALA A 21 -19.99 -1.81 24.90
C ALA A 21 -19.44 -2.76 23.83
N ILE A 22 -20.11 -3.89 23.65
CA ILE A 22 -19.88 -4.83 22.55
C ILE A 22 -21.23 -5.30 22.01
N THR A 23 -21.35 -5.45 20.70
CA THR A 23 -22.51 -6.08 20.04
C THR A 23 -22.03 -7.31 19.29
N ILE A 24 -22.45 -8.50 19.71
CA ILE A 24 -22.00 -9.77 19.15
C ILE A 24 -23.07 -10.29 18.20
N PHE A 25 -22.77 -10.35 16.90
CA PHE A 25 -23.63 -11.01 15.90
C PHE A 25 -23.42 -12.53 15.91
N PRO A 26 -24.27 -13.33 15.24
CA PRO A 26 -24.19 -14.79 15.28
C PRO A 26 -22.80 -15.35 14.93
N PRO A 27 -22.39 -16.47 15.55
CA PRO A 27 -21.11 -17.10 15.27
C PRO A 27 -21.06 -17.68 13.86
N ARG A 28 -19.84 -17.88 13.35
CA ARG A 28 -19.58 -18.64 12.14
C ARG A 28 -20.17 -20.04 12.26
N ALA A 29 -20.84 -20.50 11.21
CA ALA A 29 -21.45 -21.82 11.13
C ALA A 29 -21.07 -22.51 9.82
N VAL A 30 -20.86 -23.83 9.86
CA VAL A 30 -20.55 -24.62 8.67
C VAL A 30 -21.72 -24.58 7.69
N GLY A 31 -21.43 -24.34 6.41
CA GLY A 31 -22.45 -24.30 5.34
C GLY A 31 -23.25 -23.00 5.27
N ARG A 32 -22.86 -21.97 6.02
CA ARG A 32 -23.48 -20.64 6.02
C ARG A 32 -22.39 -19.57 5.92
N GLY A 33 -22.67 -18.48 5.20
CA GLY A 33 -21.78 -17.33 5.15
C GLY A 33 -21.59 -16.62 6.50
N ASP A 34 -20.60 -15.73 6.58
CA ASP A 34 -20.33 -14.95 7.80
C ASP A 34 -21.16 -13.66 7.85
N PHE A 35 -21.56 -13.27 9.07
CA PHE A 35 -21.87 -11.86 9.35
C PHE A 35 -20.57 -11.05 9.35
N ARG A 36 -20.50 -9.95 8.60
CA ARG A 36 -19.30 -9.09 8.55
C ARG A 36 -19.66 -7.61 8.54
N ILE A 37 -18.83 -6.82 9.20
CA ILE A 37 -18.77 -5.37 9.04
C ILE A 37 -17.46 -5.09 8.31
N TRP A 38 -17.54 -4.45 7.14
CA TRP A 38 -16.37 -4.25 6.30
C TRP A 38 -15.55 -3.04 6.74
N ASN A 39 -16.20 -2.08 7.41
CA ASN A 39 -15.55 -0.94 8.04
C ASN A 39 -14.60 -1.40 9.16
N GLN A 40 -13.44 -0.76 9.26
CA GLN A 40 -12.49 -1.02 10.34
C GLN A 40 -13.02 -0.54 11.70
N GLN A 41 -13.71 0.61 11.70
CA GLN A 41 -14.41 1.16 12.86
C GLN A 41 -15.83 1.53 12.45
N LEU A 42 -16.77 1.58 13.39
CA LEU A 42 -18.16 1.97 13.11
C LEU A 42 -18.27 3.42 12.61
N ILE A 43 -17.40 4.30 13.09
CA ILE A 43 -17.34 5.70 12.68
C ILE A 43 -15.91 5.95 12.21
N ARG A 44 -15.73 6.39 10.97
CA ARG A 44 -14.49 6.94 10.40
C ARG A 44 -14.84 7.98 9.34
N TYR A 45 -13.90 8.86 9.05
CA TYR A 45 -14.00 9.79 7.93
C TYR A 45 -13.52 9.17 6.62
N ALA A 46 -14.15 9.57 5.53
CA ALA A 46 -13.78 9.16 4.18
C ALA A 46 -12.45 9.79 3.73
N GLY A 47 -11.85 9.20 2.69
CA GLY A 47 -10.65 9.70 2.01
C GLY A 47 -10.84 9.69 0.50
N TYR A 48 -10.56 10.83 -0.15
CA TYR A 48 -10.77 11.02 -1.58
C TYR A 48 -9.46 11.38 -2.27
N LYS A 49 -8.97 10.49 -3.14
CA LYS A 49 -7.82 10.77 -3.98
C LYS A 49 -8.16 11.88 -4.98
N GLN A 50 -7.31 12.90 -5.03
CA GLN A 50 -7.45 14.05 -5.91
C GLN A 50 -6.69 13.86 -7.22
N PRO A 51 -7.02 14.60 -8.29
CA PRO A 51 -6.33 14.51 -9.58
C PRO A 51 -4.83 14.83 -9.53
N ASP A 52 -4.41 15.68 -8.59
CA ASP A 52 -3.01 16.07 -8.38
C ASP A 52 -2.20 15.04 -7.55
N GLY A 53 -2.83 13.94 -7.14
CA GLY A 53 -2.22 12.89 -6.33
C GLY A 53 -2.32 13.10 -4.82
N THR A 54 -2.84 14.25 -4.36
CA THR A 54 -3.14 14.48 -2.94
C THR A 54 -4.39 13.71 -2.51
N VAL A 55 -4.66 13.69 -1.20
CA VAL A 55 -5.87 13.09 -0.64
C VAL A 55 -6.61 14.12 0.21
N LEU A 56 -7.91 14.29 -0.07
CA LEU A 56 -8.83 15.04 0.76
C LEU A 56 -9.46 14.08 1.80
N GLY A 57 -9.50 14.50 3.07
CA GLY A 57 -10.02 13.66 4.15
C GLY A 57 -8.96 12.74 4.74
N ASP A 58 -9.32 11.50 5.06
CA ASP A 58 -8.43 10.53 5.71
C ASP A 58 -7.79 9.55 4.71
N PRO A 59 -6.46 9.63 4.44
CA PRO A 59 -5.79 8.75 3.49
C PRO A 59 -5.87 7.26 3.85
N ALA A 60 -6.03 6.90 5.12
CA ALA A 60 -6.16 5.50 5.52
C ALA A 60 -7.47 4.85 5.02
N ASN A 61 -8.45 5.65 4.60
CA ASN A 61 -9.78 5.16 4.22
C ASN A 61 -10.08 5.30 2.73
N VAL A 62 -9.10 5.64 1.88
CA VAL A 62 -9.32 5.80 0.42
C VAL A 62 -9.94 4.55 -0.19
N GLU A 63 -9.38 3.37 0.07
CA GLU A 63 -9.87 2.12 -0.54
C GLU A 63 -11.33 1.81 -0.16
N ILE A 64 -11.69 1.95 1.11
CA ILE A 64 -13.08 1.70 1.54
C ILE A 64 -14.04 2.80 1.11
N THR A 65 -13.55 4.03 0.96
CA THR A 65 -14.31 5.16 0.41
C THR A 65 -14.69 4.89 -1.04
N GLU A 66 -13.72 4.50 -1.87
CA GLU A 66 -13.95 4.11 -3.28
C GLU A 66 -14.94 2.96 -3.39
N LEU A 67 -14.84 1.97 -2.49
CA LEU A 67 -15.78 0.87 -2.42
C LEU A 67 -17.19 1.34 -2.07
N CYS A 68 -17.36 2.22 -1.07
CA CYS A 68 -18.66 2.79 -0.74
C CYS A 68 -19.29 3.51 -1.94
N ILE A 69 -18.49 4.27 -2.70
CA ILE A 69 -18.94 4.95 -3.93
C ILE A 69 -19.39 3.94 -4.99
N GLN A 70 -18.65 2.84 -5.19
CA GLN A 70 -19.03 1.76 -6.11
C GLN A 70 -20.32 1.07 -5.71
N TYR A 71 -20.59 0.94 -4.41
CA TYR A 71 -21.85 0.43 -3.86
C TYR A 71 -22.97 1.48 -3.82
N GLY A 72 -22.77 2.64 -4.45
CA GLY A 72 -23.82 3.64 -4.68
C GLY A 72 -23.83 4.81 -3.70
N TRP A 73 -22.87 4.91 -2.79
CA TRP A 73 -22.74 6.10 -1.94
C TRP A 73 -22.38 7.33 -2.78
N ARG A 74 -23.07 8.44 -2.51
CA ARG A 74 -22.81 9.75 -3.13
C ARG A 74 -22.16 10.65 -2.09
N PRO A 75 -20.83 10.74 -2.04
CA PRO A 75 -20.14 11.51 -1.03
C PRO A 75 -20.35 13.02 -1.20
N PRO A 76 -20.32 13.79 -0.09
CA PRO A 76 -20.29 15.26 -0.14
C PRO A 76 -18.97 15.83 -0.66
N TYR A 77 -17.87 15.06 -0.60
CA TYR A 77 -16.49 15.50 -0.87
C TYR A 77 -15.98 16.57 0.11
N GLY A 78 -16.30 16.40 1.39
CA GLY A 78 -15.74 17.18 2.50
C GLY A 78 -14.55 16.49 3.18
N ARG A 79 -13.82 17.27 3.99
CA ARG A 79 -12.64 16.80 4.74
C ARG A 79 -12.97 15.82 5.87
N PHE A 80 -14.20 15.86 6.37
CA PHE A 80 -14.65 15.09 7.53
C PHE A 80 -16.03 14.48 7.25
N ASP A 81 -16.13 13.76 6.13
CA ASP A 81 -17.36 13.06 5.75
C ASP A 81 -17.41 11.70 6.43
N VAL A 82 -18.44 11.45 7.23
CA VAL A 82 -18.60 10.15 7.91
C VAL A 82 -18.93 9.07 6.88
N LEU A 83 -18.15 7.99 6.88
CA LEU A 83 -18.39 6.84 6.02
C LEU A 83 -19.71 6.13 6.36
N PRO A 84 -20.45 5.64 5.35
CA PRO A 84 -21.53 4.70 5.60
C PRO A 84 -20.97 3.35 6.06
N LEU A 85 -21.85 2.52 6.64
CA LEU A 85 -21.54 1.15 7.01
C LEU A 85 -21.78 0.20 5.83
N LEU A 86 -20.78 -0.61 5.48
CA LEU A 86 -20.92 -1.75 4.58
C LEU A 86 -21.11 -3.01 5.42
N LEU A 87 -22.34 -3.51 5.42
CA LEU A 87 -22.79 -4.62 6.27
C LEU A 87 -23.12 -5.82 5.42
N GLN A 88 -22.56 -6.97 5.78
CA GLN A 88 -22.80 -8.23 5.09
C GLN A 88 -23.51 -9.21 6.03
N ALA A 89 -24.69 -9.65 5.60
CA ALA A 89 -25.35 -10.81 6.17
C ALA A 89 -24.87 -12.11 5.48
N PRO A 90 -25.08 -13.27 6.10
CA PRO A 90 -24.67 -14.55 5.53
C PRO A 90 -25.23 -14.79 4.13
N ASP A 91 -24.34 -15.19 3.22
CA ASP A 91 -24.68 -15.59 1.85
C ASP A 91 -25.28 -14.46 0.98
N GLU A 92 -25.20 -13.22 1.47
CA GLU A 92 -25.65 -12.01 0.77
C GLU A 92 -24.44 -11.12 0.41
N ASP A 93 -24.60 -10.29 -0.61
CA ASP A 93 -23.67 -9.20 -0.92
C ASP A 93 -23.78 -8.10 0.16
N PRO A 94 -22.70 -7.34 0.43
CA PRO A 94 -22.78 -6.27 1.42
C PRO A 94 -23.72 -5.15 0.96
N GLU A 95 -24.50 -4.63 1.90
CA GLU A 95 -25.38 -3.49 1.70
C GLU A 95 -24.84 -2.25 2.43
N LEU A 96 -25.15 -1.08 1.87
CA LEU A 96 -24.66 0.20 2.34
C LEU A 96 -25.72 0.92 3.19
N PHE A 97 -25.33 1.33 4.40
CA PHE A 97 -26.20 2.03 5.34
C PHE A 97 -25.56 3.33 5.82
N VAL A 98 -26.19 4.47 5.55
CA VAL A 98 -25.74 5.76 6.04
C VAL A 98 -26.12 5.90 7.51
N LEU A 99 -25.15 6.23 8.37
CA LEU A 99 -25.41 6.51 9.78
C LEU A 99 -26.26 7.78 9.93
N PRO A 100 -27.30 7.78 10.77
CA PRO A 100 -28.02 9.00 11.12
C PRO A 100 -27.06 10.01 11.76
N PRO A 101 -26.93 11.25 11.25
CA PRO A 101 -25.97 12.23 11.76
C PRO A 101 -26.10 12.52 13.25
N GLU A 102 -27.32 12.46 13.79
CA GLU A 102 -27.62 12.68 15.21
C GLU A 102 -27.01 11.63 16.16
N LEU A 103 -26.61 10.47 15.64
CA LEU A 103 -25.92 9.44 16.42
C LEU A 103 -24.40 9.67 16.47
N VAL A 104 -23.86 10.49 15.57
CA VAL A 104 -22.42 10.74 15.46
C VAL A 104 -22.07 12.02 16.19
N LEU A 105 -21.64 11.87 17.44
CA LEU A 105 -21.12 12.99 18.22
C LEU A 105 -19.70 13.34 17.73
N GLU A 106 -19.52 14.55 17.21
CA GLU A 106 -18.22 15.11 16.83
C GLU A 106 -17.82 16.22 17.81
N VAL A 107 -16.52 16.33 18.08
CA VAL A 107 -15.90 17.39 18.89
C VAL A 107 -15.08 18.30 17.97
N PRO A 108 -15.44 19.58 17.81
CA PRO A 108 -14.59 20.58 17.18
C PRO A 108 -13.31 20.79 18.00
N ILE A 109 -12.15 20.87 17.33
CA ILE A 109 -10.86 20.99 18.02
C ILE A 109 -10.45 22.47 18.07
N THR A 110 -10.24 22.94 19.31
CA THR A 110 -9.79 24.28 19.68
C THR A 110 -8.60 24.18 20.63
N HIS A 111 -7.86 25.27 20.81
CA HIS A 111 -6.70 25.32 21.70
C HIS A 111 -6.91 26.32 22.85
N PRO A 112 -6.50 26.01 24.09
CA PRO A 112 -6.70 26.92 25.23
C PRO A 112 -5.93 28.25 25.12
N THR A 113 -4.81 28.26 24.40
CA THR A 113 -3.88 29.42 24.33
C THR A 113 -3.56 29.87 22.90
N LEU A 114 -3.99 29.14 21.87
CA LEU A 114 -3.67 29.40 20.46
C LEU A 114 -4.99 29.62 19.69
N PRO A 115 -5.54 30.85 19.66
CA PRO A 115 -6.88 31.10 19.11
C PRO A 115 -7.02 30.69 17.63
N TRP A 116 -5.96 30.82 16.84
CA TRP A 116 -5.94 30.45 15.41
C TRP A 116 -6.17 28.96 15.14
N PHE A 117 -6.14 28.11 16.18
CA PHE A 117 -6.35 26.68 16.04
C PHE A 117 -7.78 26.35 15.58
N GLU A 118 -8.77 27.14 16.02
CA GLU A 118 -10.17 26.99 15.59
C GLU A 118 -10.32 27.18 14.06
N GLU A 119 -9.52 28.07 13.47
CA GLU A 119 -9.52 28.32 12.02
C GLU A 119 -9.05 27.12 11.19
N LEU A 120 -8.38 26.14 11.80
CA LEU A 120 -8.00 24.89 11.10
C LEU A 120 -9.22 24.03 10.75
N GLY A 121 -10.38 24.31 11.36
CA GLY A 121 -11.64 23.61 11.11
C GLY A 121 -11.57 22.11 11.44
N LEU A 122 -10.72 21.72 12.39
CA LEU A 122 -10.52 20.33 12.77
C LEU A 122 -11.66 19.85 13.66
N ARG A 123 -12.03 18.58 13.50
CA ARG A 123 -12.98 17.89 14.35
C ARG A 123 -12.70 16.40 14.38
N TRP A 124 -13.12 15.73 15.45
CA TRP A 124 -13.02 14.27 15.55
C TRP A 124 -14.27 13.67 16.18
N TYR A 125 -14.66 12.47 15.75
CA TYR A 125 -15.79 11.77 16.34
C TYR A 125 -15.43 11.27 17.74
N ALA A 126 -16.41 11.28 18.65
CA ALA A 126 -16.19 10.99 20.06
C ALA A 126 -15.98 9.50 20.37
N LEU A 127 -16.61 8.61 19.60
CA LEU A 127 -16.70 7.18 19.94
C LEU A 127 -15.71 6.34 19.13
N PRO A 128 -14.60 5.83 19.73
CA PRO A 128 -13.78 4.81 19.10
C PRO A 128 -14.46 3.44 19.17
N ALA A 129 -14.87 2.91 18.03
CA ALA A 129 -15.58 1.63 17.96
C ALA A 129 -14.98 0.71 16.89
N VAL A 130 -14.12 -0.24 17.29
CA VAL A 130 -13.50 -1.24 16.41
C VAL A 130 -14.57 -2.20 15.89
N ALA A 131 -14.58 -2.49 14.59
CA ALA A 131 -15.65 -3.26 13.95
C ALA A 131 -15.17 -4.45 13.11
N ASN A 132 -13.88 -4.57 12.83
CA ASN A 132 -13.33 -5.56 11.92
C ASN A 132 -12.57 -6.72 12.58
N MET A 133 -12.65 -6.91 13.89
CA MET A 133 -12.04 -8.05 14.58
C MET A 133 -13.02 -9.23 14.73
N VAL A 134 -12.46 -10.43 14.90
CA VAL A 134 -13.20 -11.65 15.27
C VAL A 134 -13.07 -11.83 16.78
N LEU A 135 -14.17 -12.11 17.45
CA LEU A 135 -14.16 -12.58 18.83
C LEU A 135 -14.15 -14.11 18.85
N GLU A 136 -13.20 -14.72 19.55
CA GLU A 136 -13.12 -16.16 19.77
C GLU A 136 -13.48 -16.51 21.22
N ILE A 137 -14.38 -17.47 21.41
CA ILE A 137 -14.79 -17.98 22.72
C ILE A 137 -14.98 -19.51 22.64
N GLY A 138 -14.10 -20.28 23.27
CA GLY A 138 -14.27 -21.73 23.39
C GLY A 138 -14.31 -22.47 22.06
N GLY A 139 -13.56 -21.98 21.05
CA GLY A 139 -13.55 -22.50 19.69
C GLY A 139 -14.66 -21.97 18.78
N LEU A 140 -15.60 -21.18 19.30
CA LEU A 140 -16.57 -20.45 18.50
C LEU A 140 -15.97 -19.14 18.01
N GLU A 141 -16.18 -18.82 16.73
CA GLU A 141 -15.75 -17.56 16.14
C GLU A 141 -16.96 -16.67 15.85
N PHE A 142 -16.89 -15.41 16.24
CA PHE A 142 -17.90 -14.39 15.99
C PHE A 142 -17.30 -13.32 15.07
N PRO A 143 -17.45 -13.42 13.74
CA PRO A 143 -16.73 -12.58 12.78
C PRO A 143 -17.17 -11.10 12.73
N ALA A 144 -18.32 -10.79 13.32
CA ALA A 144 -18.82 -9.44 13.53
C ALA A 144 -19.14 -9.24 15.01
N ALA A 145 -18.21 -8.65 15.74
CA ALA A 145 -18.36 -8.34 17.16
C ALA A 145 -17.81 -6.94 17.48
N PRO A 146 -18.39 -5.86 16.91
CA PRO A 146 -17.92 -4.50 17.14
C PRO A 146 -17.98 -4.14 18.63
N PHE A 147 -16.93 -3.47 19.10
CA PHE A 147 -16.79 -3.03 20.48
C PHE A 147 -16.23 -1.61 20.54
N SER A 148 -16.59 -0.90 21.60
CA SER A 148 -16.19 0.49 21.82
C SER A 148 -15.74 0.73 23.25
N GLY A 149 -14.96 1.80 23.41
CA GLY A 149 -14.58 2.37 24.69
C GLY A 149 -14.58 3.89 24.60
N TRP A 150 -13.50 4.51 25.07
CA TRP A 150 -13.23 5.93 24.90
C TRP A 150 -11.77 6.14 24.52
N TYR A 151 -11.49 7.29 23.91
CA TYR A 151 -10.15 7.59 23.40
C TYR A 151 -9.14 7.86 24.52
N VAL A 152 -7.91 7.43 24.28
CA VAL A 152 -6.70 8.06 24.82
C VAL A 152 -6.30 9.21 23.89
N GLY A 153 -6.05 10.40 24.42
CA GLY A 153 -5.87 11.60 23.59
C GLY A 153 -4.81 11.52 22.49
N CYS A 154 -3.75 10.73 22.71
CA CYS A 154 -2.69 10.54 21.72
C CYS A 154 -3.09 9.68 20.52
N GLU A 155 -4.19 8.92 20.59
CA GLU A 155 -4.76 8.27 19.41
C GLU A 155 -5.16 9.33 18.37
N ILE A 156 -5.84 10.38 18.80
CA ILE A 156 -6.26 11.47 17.89
C ILE A 156 -5.08 12.42 17.62
N GLY A 157 -4.49 12.96 18.69
CA GLY A 157 -3.50 14.03 18.60
C GLY A 157 -2.21 13.62 17.89
N MET A 158 -1.77 12.36 18.08
CA MET A 158 -0.58 11.84 17.39
C MET A 158 -0.96 11.04 16.15
N ARG A 159 -1.74 9.96 16.31
CA ARG A 159 -1.93 8.99 15.22
C ARG A 159 -2.84 9.54 14.13
N ASP A 160 -3.99 10.08 14.49
CA ASP A 160 -4.94 10.57 13.49
C ASP A 160 -4.48 11.89 12.84
N PHE A 161 -4.01 12.84 13.64
CA PHE A 161 -3.63 14.16 13.13
C PHE A 161 -2.19 14.30 12.65
N CYS A 162 -1.22 13.63 13.28
CA CYS A 162 0.20 13.87 12.98
C CYS A 162 0.87 12.80 12.10
N ASP A 163 0.35 11.58 12.03
CA ASP A 163 0.95 10.55 11.16
C ASP A 163 0.96 11.03 9.70
N ALA A 164 2.09 10.86 9.02
CA ALA A 164 2.30 11.34 7.66
C ALA A 164 1.38 10.68 6.62
N HIS A 165 0.89 9.48 6.91
CA HIS A 165 -0.06 8.73 6.09
C HIS A 165 -1.52 8.94 6.53
N ARG A 166 -1.77 9.93 7.40
CA ARG A 166 -3.09 10.33 7.92
C ARG A 166 -3.31 11.81 7.59
N TYR A 167 -3.83 12.62 8.51
CA TYR A 167 -4.09 14.04 8.22
C TYR A 167 -2.81 14.89 8.12
N ASN A 168 -1.66 14.40 8.61
CA ASN A 168 -0.33 14.99 8.44
C ASN A 168 -0.27 16.51 8.74
N LEU A 169 -0.80 16.94 9.88
CA LEU A 169 -0.98 18.36 10.21
C LEU A 169 0.23 19.00 10.88
N LEU A 170 1.23 18.20 11.25
CA LEU A 170 2.30 18.62 12.16
C LEU A 170 3.09 19.83 11.64
N GLN A 171 3.40 19.85 10.35
CA GLN A 171 4.15 20.95 9.74
C GLN A 171 3.35 22.26 9.71
N GLY A 172 2.09 22.22 9.24
CA GLY A 172 1.26 23.42 9.17
C GLY A 172 0.97 24.04 10.55
N VAL A 173 0.86 23.21 11.58
CA VAL A 173 0.72 23.65 12.98
C VAL A 173 2.00 24.32 13.47
N ALA A 174 3.17 23.71 13.22
CA ALA A 174 4.46 24.28 13.60
C ALA A 174 4.73 25.64 12.93
N GLU A 175 4.34 25.79 11.66
CA GLU A 175 4.45 27.05 10.91
C GLU A 175 3.54 28.14 11.51
N LYS A 176 2.28 27.82 11.84
CA LYS A 176 1.38 28.76 12.54
C LYS A 176 1.85 29.12 13.96
N MET A 177 2.60 28.24 14.61
CA MET A 177 3.27 28.52 15.90
C MET A 177 4.52 29.41 15.75
N GLY A 178 4.99 29.68 14.53
CA GLY A 178 6.22 30.44 14.30
C GLY A 178 7.49 29.67 14.66
N LEU A 179 7.46 28.33 14.61
CA LEU A 179 8.63 27.49 14.88
C LEU A 179 9.53 27.40 13.65
N ASP A 180 10.85 27.28 13.88
CA ASP A 180 11.80 27.01 12.80
C ASP A 180 11.67 25.54 12.32
N THR A 181 10.97 25.35 11.20
CA THR A 181 10.77 24.04 10.56
C THR A 181 11.92 23.61 9.65
N GLY A 182 12.93 24.47 9.45
CA GLY A 182 14.06 24.22 8.55
C GLY A 182 15.09 23.23 9.08
N THR A 183 15.11 22.98 10.39
CA THR A 183 16.02 22.04 11.05
C THR A 183 15.31 21.20 12.09
N THR A 184 15.63 19.90 12.17
CA THR A 184 15.11 19.02 13.22
C THR A 184 15.67 19.35 14.61
N LEU A 185 16.79 20.06 14.69
CA LEU A 185 17.41 20.45 15.96
C LEU A 185 16.59 21.47 16.77
N SER A 186 15.66 22.19 16.13
CA SER A 186 14.75 23.12 16.83
C SER A 186 13.66 22.40 17.65
N LEU A 187 13.54 21.08 17.45
CA LEU A 187 12.50 20.21 18.01
C LEU A 187 11.07 20.70 17.66
N TRP A 188 10.90 21.29 16.48
CA TRP A 188 9.62 21.84 16.07
C TRP A 188 8.52 20.78 16.01
N LYS A 189 8.86 19.54 15.61
CA LYS A 189 7.93 18.41 15.56
C LYS A 189 7.42 18.07 16.96
N ASP A 190 8.30 17.97 17.93
CA ASP A 190 7.97 17.65 19.32
C ASP A 190 7.07 18.72 19.93
N LYS A 191 7.42 20.00 19.73
CA LYS A 191 6.63 21.15 20.22
C LYS A 191 5.23 21.18 19.61
N ALA A 192 5.11 21.06 18.29
CA ALA A 192 3.82 21.04 17.63
C ALA A 192 2.99 19.82 18.03
N ALA A 193 3.61 18.64 18.17
CA ALA A 193 2.94 17.42 18.59
C ALA A 193 2.34 17.54 20.00
N VAL A 194 3.04 18.20 20.93
CA VAL A 194 2.51 18.49 22.27
C VAL A 194 1.27 19.37 22.19
N GLU A 195 1.33 20.50 21.47
CA GLU A 195 0.17 21.42 21.34
C GLU A 195 -1.02 20.75 20.63
N MET A 196 -0.77 19.85 19.67
CA MET A 196 -1.84 19.04 19.05
C MET A 196 -2.58 18.18 20.08
N ASN A 197 -1.86 17.54 21.00
CA ASN A 197 -2.47 16.73 22.06
C ASN A 197 -3.19 17.60 23.11
N VAL A 198 -2.64 18.77 23.44
CA VAL A 198 -3.28 19.75 24.31
C VAL A 198 -4.62 20.19 23.70
N ALA A 199 -4.65 20.52 22.40
CA ALA A 199 -5.87 20.90 21.68
C ALA A 199 -6.96 19.83 21.80
N VAL A 200 -6.61 18.56 21.56
CA VAL A 200 -7.53 17.42 21.62
C VAL A 200 -8.12 17.27 23.03
N LEU A 201 -7.26 17.17 24.05
CA LEU A 201 -7.70 16.96 25.43
C LEU A 201 -8.57 18.14 25.92
N HIS A 202 -8.14 19.37 25.66
CA HIS A 202 -8.90 20.57 25.99
C HIS A 202 -10.29 20.56 25.34
N SER A 203 -10.37 20.24 24.05
CA SER A 203 -11.62 20.28 23.30
C SER A 203 -12.63 19.25 23.78
N PHE A 204 -12.17 18.02 24.05
CA PHE A 204 -13.03 16.97 24.58
C PHE A 204 -13.51 17.30 26.00
N GLN A 205 -12.64 17.84 26.85
CA GLN A 205 -13.01 18.30 28.19
C GLN A 205 -14.04 19.44 28.14
N LEU A 206 -13.83 20.43 27.27
CA LEU A 206 -14.75 21.55 27.06
C LEU A 206 -16.13 21.07 26.58
N ALA A 207 -16.14 20.10 25.66
CA ALA A 207 -17.35 19.47 25.15
C ALA A 207 -17.99 18.47 26.13
N LYS A 208 -17.38 18.22 27.30
CA LYS A 208 -17.81 17.22 28.30
C LYS A 208 -17.92 15.81 27.73
N VAL A 209 -16.98 15.46 26.85
CA VAL A 209 -16.85 14.13 26.25
C VAL A 209 -15.73 13.37 26.95
N THR A 210 -16.00 12.12 27.34
CA THR A 210 -15.02 11.25 28.01
C THR A 210 -13.77 11.07 27.14
N ILE A 211 -12.62 11.43 27.69
CA ILE A 211 -11.29 11.19 27.14
C ILE A 211 -10.32 11.00 28.29
N VAL A 212 -9.21 10.28 28.07
CA VAL A 212 -8.14 10.14 29.05
C VAL A 212 -6.80 10.52 28.41
N ASP A 213 -5.90 11.13 29.18
CA ASP A 213 -4.53 11.37 28.73
C ASP A 213 -3.67 10.11 28.87
N HIS A 214 -2.53 10.11 28.18
CA HIS A 214 -1.66 8.95 28.10
C HIS A 214 -0.84 8.70 29.38
N HIS A 215 -0.68 9.69 30.27
CA HIS A 215 -0.04 9.47 31.57
C HIS A 215 -1.00 8.77 32.52
N ALA A 216 -2.24 9.25 32.64
CA ALA A 216 -3.24 8.65 33.50
C ALA A 216 -3.59 7.21 33.08
N VAL A 217 -3.71 6.94 31.78
CA VAL A 217 -3.99 5.57 31.30
C VAL A 217 -2.82 4.62 31.57
N ALA A 218 -1.58 5.10 31.45
CA ALA A 218 -0.38 4.32 31.73
C ALA A 218 -0.28 3.95 33.22
N GLU A 219 -0.55 4.90 34.13
CA GLU A 219 -0.63 4.62 35.57
C GLU A 219 -1.77 3.65 35.92
N SER A 220 -2.94 3.83 35.28
CA SER A 220 -4.07 2.91 35.45
C SER A 220 -3.71 1.49 35.00
N PHE A 221 -2.97 1.34 33.90
CA PHE A 221 -2.51 0.04 33.43
C PHE A 221 -1.55 -0.63 34.41
N MET A 222 -0.64 0.11 35.05
CA MET A 222 0.25 -0.47 36.08
C MET A 222 -0.53 -1.07 37.26
N LYS A 223 -1.56 -0.37 37.73
CA LYS A 223 -2.47 -0.90 38.78
C LYS A 223 -3.23 -2.14 38.30
N HIS A 224 -3.61 -2.20 37.03
CA HIS A 224 -4.23 -3.38 36.45
C HIS A 224 -3.24 -4.56 36.39
N LEU A 225 -2.01 -4.33 35.92
CA LEU A 225 -0.95 -5.32 35.86
C LEU A 225 -0.65 -5.94 37.24
N GLU A 226 -0.49 -5.12 38.28
CA GLU A 226 -0.28 -5.59 39.66
C GLU A 226 -1.43 -6.48 40.14
N ASN A 227 -2.68 -6.09 39.86
CA ASN A 227 -3.84 -6.86 40.24
C ASN A 227 -3.91 -8.21 39.51
N GLU A 228 -3.66 -8.24 38.20
CA GLU A 228 -3.70 -9.48 37.42
C GLU A 228 -2.55 -10.43 37.82
N GLN A 229 -1.37 -9.90 38.12
CA GLN A 229 -0.26 -10.68 38.65
C GLN A 229 -0.63 -11.31 40.00
N ARG A 230 -1.26 -10.54 40.89
CA ARG A 230 -1.69 -11.00 42.22
C ARG A 230 -2.82 -12.03 42.16
N ILE A 231 -3.82 -11.83 41.29
CA ILE A 231 -5.04 -12.63 41.27
C ILE A 231 -4.86 -13.91 40.43
N ARG A 232 -4.16 -13.84 39.30
CA ARG A 232 -4.06 -14.95 38.34
C ARG A 232 -2.64 -15.27 37.86
N GLY A 233 -1.61 -14.61 38.42
CA GLY A 233 -0.21 -14.94 38.16
C GLY A 233 0.38 -14.43 36.84
N GLY A 234 -0.34 -13.58 36.10
CA GLY A 234 0.15 -13.04 34.83
C GLY A 234 -0.81 -12.09 34.13
N CYS A 235 -0.25 -11.22 33.28
CA CYS A 235 -1.00 -10.32 32.40
C CYS A 235 -0.39 -10.32 30.99
N PRO A 236 -1.07 -10.82 29.95
CA PRO A 236 -0.57 -10.73 28.59
C PRO A 236 -0.57 -9.26 28.15
N ALA A 237 0.59 -8.76 27.75
CA ALA A 237 0.78 -7.35 27.47
C ALA A 237 1.79 -7.14 26.33
N ASP A 238 1.37 -6.40 25.29
CA ASP A 238 2.21 -6.06 24.16
C ASP A 238 2.80 -4.66 24.36
N TRP A 239 4.07 -4.61 24.75
CA TRP A 239 4.79 -3.37 25.04
C TRP A 239 4.78 -2.40 23.85
N VAL A 240 4.86 -2.91 22.61
CA VAL A 240 4.90 -2.08 21.39
C VAL A 240 3.62 -1.26 21.21
N TRP A 241 2.49 -1.79 21.67
CA TRP A 241 1.18 -1.12 21.60
C TRP A 241 0.83 -0.34 22.86
N LEU A 242 1.36 -0.75 24.02
CA LEU A 242 1.04 -0.13 25.31
C LEU A 242 1.83 1.15 25.58
N VAL A 243 3.06 1.26 25.09
CA VAL A 243 3.84 2.49 25.23
C VAL A 243 3.23 3.59 24.35
N PRO A 244 2.85 4.75 24.90
CA PRO A 244 2.25 5.82 24.11
C PRO A 244 3.18 6.36 23.00
N PRO A 245 2.64 6.78 21.85
CA PRO A 245 3.41 7.27 20.71
C PRO A 245 4.06 8.65 20.93
N ILE A 246 3.83 9.27 22.08
CA ILE A 246 4.46 10.52 22.54
C ILE A 246 4.83 10.34 24.02
N SER A 247 5.96 10.92 24.42
CA SER A 247 6.39 10.90 25.83
C SER A 247 6.59 9.50 26.43
N GLY A 248 6.92 8.49 25.63
CA GLY A 248 6.96 7.08 26.05
C GLY A 248 7.70 6.83 27.37
N SER A 249 8.97 7.22 27.46
CA SER A 249 9.79 7.04 28.68
C SER A 249 9.39 7.90 29.87
N LEU A 250 8.49 8.87 29.68
CA LEU A 250 7.86 9.66 30.75
C LEU A 250 6.62 8.96 31.33
N THR A 251 6.28 7.77 30.83
CA THR A 251 5.20 6.93 31.36
C THR A 251 5.78 5.70 32.06
N PRO A 252 5.12 5.17 33.10
CA PRO A 252 5.65 4.04 33.86
C PRO A 252 5.76 2.76 33.03
N VAL A 253 4.90 2.60 32.02
CA VAL A 253 4.82 1.39 31.18
C VAL A 253 6.09 1.17 30.36
N PHE A 254 6.80 2.24 29.97
CA PHE A 254 8.05 2.13 29.22
C PHE A 254 9.12 1.33 29.97
N HIS A 255 9.19 1.49 31.29
CA HIS A 255 10.20 0.87 32.14
C HIS A 255 9.79 -0.53 32.65
N GLN A 256 8.57 -0.97 32.33
CA GLN A 256 8.03 -2.24 32.78
C GLN A 256 8.32 -3.35 31.76
N GLU A 257 8.98 -4.42 32.19
CA GLU A 257 9.10 -5.63 31.39
C GLU A 257 7.73 -6.33 31.30
N LEU A 258 7.34 -6.69 30.07
CA LEU A 258 6.03 -7.26 29.76
C LEU A 258 6.22 -8.53 28.92
N VAL A 259 5.32 -9.50 29.12
CA VAL A 259 5.30 -10.74 28.35
C VAL A 259 4.05 -10.74 27.47
N SER A 260 4.25 -10.83 26.15
CA SER A 260 3.16 -10.94 25.18
C SER A 260 2.86 -12.41 24.90
N TYR A 261 1.62 -12.83 25.15
CA TYR A 261 1.11 -14.16 24.84
C TYR A 261 -0.40 -14.09 24.62
N GLN A 262 -0.95 -15.08 23.93
CA GLN A 262 -2.38 -15.12 23.60
C GLN A 262 -3.12 -16.07 24.53
N LEU A 263 -4.26 -15.60 25.06
CA LEU A 263 -5.22 -16.41 25.80
C LEU A 263 -6.52 -16.57 24.99
N SER A 264 -7.35 -17.51 25.41
CA SER A 264 -8.75 -17.65 24.99
C SER A 264 -9.65 -17.46 26.22
N PRO A 265 -10.77 -16.71 26.13
CA PRO A 265 -11.26 -15.98 24.95
C PRO A 265 -10.36 -14.84 24.47
N GLY A 266 -10.55 -14.37 23.24
CA GLY A 266 -9.83 -13.18 22.77
C GLY A 266 -10.25 -12.64 21.40
N PHE A 267 -9.88 -11.38 21.14
CA PHE A 267 -10.03 -10.77 19.83
C PHE A 267 -8.88 -11.16 18.91
N ARG A 268 -9.19 -11.37 17.63
CA ARG A 268 -8.24 -11.74 16.57
C ARG A 268 -8.46 -10.87 15.34
N TYR A 269 -7.38 -10.56 14.64
CA TYR A 269 -7.47 -9.94 13.33
C TYR A 269 -8.02 -10.93 12.30
N GLN A 270 -8.75 -10.41 11.33
CA GLN A 270 -9.21 -11.17 10.16
C GLN A 270 -8.83 -10.44 8.88
N VAL A 271 -8.68 -11.22 7.81
CA VAL A 271 -8.35 -10.69 6.49
C VAL A 271 -9.43 -9.70 6.05
N SER A 272 -9.00 -8.50 5.64
CA SER A 272 -9.90 -7.50 5.08
C SER A 272 -10.46 -7.96 3.74
N ARG A 273 -11.79 -7.95 3.58
CA ARG A 273 -12.43 -8.20 2.28
C ARG A 273 -12.23 -7.05 1.30
N THR A 274 -11.98 -5.82 1.76
CA THR A 274 -11.67 -4.68 0.88
C THR A 274 -10.41 -4.94 0.07
N ALA A 275 -9.33 -5.40 0.71
CA ALA A 275 -8.08 -5.74 0.03
C ALA A 275 -8.28 -6.88 -0.97
N ALA A 276 -9.03 -7.92 -0.60
CA ALA A 276 -9.32 -9.04 -1.50
C ALA A 276 -10.14 -8.62 -2.73
N ILE A 277 -11.08 -7.69 -2.57
CA ILE A 277 -11.91 -7.16 -3.67
C ILE A 277 -11.13 -6.14 -4.50
N ALA A 278 -10.35 -5.26 -3.88
CA ALA A 278 -9.46 -4.33 -4.58
C ALA A 278 -8.47 -5.08 -5.48
N VAL A 279 -7.92 -6.21 -5.02
CA VAL A 279 -7.09 -7.10 -5.86
C VAL A 279 -7.89 -7.66 -7.03
N LYS A 280 -9.12 -8.13 -6.81
CA LYS A 280 -9.99 -8.63 -7.90
C LYS A 280 -10.35 -7.54 -8.91
N ILE A 281 -10.67 -6.33 -8.45
CA ILE A 281 -11.02 -5.19 -9.30
C ILE A 281 -9.79 -4.74 -10.07
N SER A 282 -8.64 -4.60 -9.42
CA SER A 282 -7.37 -4.23 -10.06
C SER A 282 -6.97 -5.25 -11.11
N ALA A 283 -7.13 -6.56 -10.82
CA ALA A 283 -6.89 -7.62 -11.79
C ALA A 283 -7.85 -7.55 -12.99
N LYS A 284 -9.14 -7.25 -12.75
CA LYS A 284 -10.14 -7.11 -13.82
C LYS A 284 -9.89 -5.87 -14.69
N LEU A 285 -9.51 -4.75 -14.07
CA LEU A 285 -9.18 -3.50 -14.76
C LEU A 285 -7.88 -3.64 -15.56
N MET A 286 -6.84 -4.25 -14.97
CA MET A 286 -5.60 -4.59 -15.68
C MET A 286 -5.86 -5.54 -16.85
N GLY A 287 -6.72 -6.55 -16.69
CA GLY A 287 -7.14 -7.42 -17.78
C GLY A 287 -7.81 -6.67 -18.93
N HIS A 288 -8.67 -5.70 -18.63
CA HIS A 288 -9.34 -4.87 -19.63
C HIS A 288 -8.35 -3.92 -20.35
N VAL A 289 -7.46 -3.27 -19.60
CA VAL A 289 -6.42 -2.38 -20.15
C VAL A 289 -5.42 -3.16 -21.01
N MET A 290 -5.00 -4.35 -20.58
CA MET A 290 -4.11 -5.22 -21.36
C MET A 290 -4.78 -5.67 -22.67
N ALA A 291 -6.09 -5.94 -22.65
CA ALA A 291 -6.85 -6.37 -23.84
C ALA A 291 -7.04 -5.26 -24.89
N GLN A 292 -6.97 -3.99 -24.50
CA GLN A 292 -7.09 -2.84 -25.40
C GLN A 292 -5.76 -2.38 -26.03
N ARG A 293 -4.61 -2.94 -25.60
CA ARG A 293 -3.31 -2.56 -26.14
C ARG A 293 -3.09 -3.16 -27.53
N VAL A 294 -2.51 -2.35 -28.42
CA VAL A 294 -2.15 -2.79 -29.77
C VAL A 294 -1.07 -3.88 -29.69
N LYS A 295 -1.28 -4.97 -30.42
CA LYS A 295 -0.31 -6.07 -30.52
C LYS A 295 0.93 -5.60 -31.29
N ALA A 296 2.11 -5.87 -30.75
CA ALA A 296 3.38 -5.60 -31.41
C ALA A 296 4.23 -6.86 -31.41
N THR A 297 4.69 -7.30 -32.58
CA THR A 297 5.51 -8.51 -32.72
C THR A 297 6.94 -8.10 -33.02
N ILE A 298 7.87 -8.40 -32.12
CA ILE A 298 9.28 -8.12 -32.22
C ILE A 298 10.00 -9.40 -32.64
N LEU A 299 10.49 -9.45 -33.86
CA LEU A 299 11.23 -10.58 -34.40
C LEU A 299 12.73 -10.33 -34.29
N TYR A 300 13.52 -11.37 -34.02
CA TYR A 300 14.97 -11.24 -33.99
C TYR A 300 15.69 -12.37 -34.70
N ALA A 301 16.85 -12.05 -35.28
CA ALA A 301 17.85 -13.01 -35.71
C ALA A 301 19.23 -12.57 -35.20
N SER A 302 20.04 -13.52 -34.73
CA SER A 302 21.31 -13.21 -34.08
C SER A 302 22.23 -14.42 -33.99
N GLU A 303 23.52 -14.16 -34.18
CA GLU A 303 24.58 -15.19 -34.17
C GLU A 303 25.35 -15.20 -32.85
N THR A 304 25.64 -14.01 -32.33
CA THR A 304 26.34 -13.83 -31.05
C THR A 304 25.40 -13.45 -29.89
N GLY A 305 24.09 -13.39 -30.16
CA GLY A 305 23.06 -13.08 -29.15
C GLY A 305 22.83 -11.58 -28.87
N LYS A 306 23.59 -10.67 -29.48
CA LYS A 306 23.42 -9.21 -29.27
C LYS A 306 22.06 -8.69 -29.74
N SER A 307 21.64 -9.04 -30.95
CA SER A 307 20.33 -8.62 -31.49
C SER A 307 19.17 -9.24 -30.73
N LYS A 308 19.35 -10.47 -30.21
CA LYS A 308 18.41 -11.06 -29.26
C LYS A 308 18.28 -10.20 -28.00
N ALA A 309 19.39 -9.78 -27.40
CA ALA A 309 19.36 -8.90 -26.22
C ALA A 309 18.66 -7.57 -26.52
N TYR A 310 18.91 -6.95 -27.67
CA TYR A 310 18.21 -5.72 -28.07
C TYR A 310 16.70 -5.93 -28.26
N ALA A 311 16.27 -7.06 -28.81
CA ALA A 311 14.84 -7.38 -28.93
C ALA A 311 14.14 -7.52 -27.57
N PHE A 312 14.81 -8.11 -26.58
CA PHE A 312 14.29 -8.19 -25.21
C PHE A 312 14.27 -6.82 -24.51
N ASN A 313 15.29 -5.98 -24.69
CA ASN A 313 15.27 -4.61 -24.17
C ASN A 313 14.13 -3.80 -24.81
N LEU A 314 13.91 -3.97 -26.12
CA LEU A 314 12.82 -3.31 -26.83
C LEU A 314 11.44 -3.76 -26.31
N LYS A 315 11.30 -5.05 -25.97
CA LYS A 315 10.09 -5.56 -25.31
C LYS A 315 9.83 -4.84 -24.00
N GLU A 316 10.83 -4.68 -23.14
CA GLU A 316 10.68 -3.97 -21.86
C GLU A 316 10.23 -2.51 -22.05
N LEU A 317 10.79 -1.81 -23.04
CA LEU A 317 10.36 -0.45 -23.39
C LEU A 317 8.89 -0.42 -23.89
N PHE A 318 8.53 -1.35 -24.77
CA PHE A 318 7.21 -1.41 -25.41
C PHE A 318 6.12 -1.94 -24.48
N GLN A 319 6.47 -2.63 -23.39
CA GLN A 319 5.53 -3.13 -22.38
C GLN A 319 4.72 -2.03 -21.70
N SER A 320 5.14 -0.77 -21.78
CA SER A 320 4.40 0.37 -21.24
C SER A 320 3.14 0.72 -22.07
N ALA A 321 3.21 0.56 -23.40
CA ALA A 321 2.18 1.05 -24.33
C ALA A 321 1.56 -0.03 -25.24
N PHE A 322 2.28 -1.12 -25.51
CA PHE A 322 1.86 -2.19 -26.43
C PHE A 322 1.70 -3.52 -25.69
N ALA A 323 1.22 -4.54 -26.41
CA ALA A 323 1.32 -5.94 -26.01
C ALA A 323 2.46 -6.61 -26.82
N PRO A 324 3.74 -6.41 -26.45
CA PRO A 324 4.87 -6.88 -27.25
C PRO A 324 5.13 -8.39 -27.08
N LYS A 325 5.20 -9.11 -28.19
CA LYS A 325 5.66 -10.51 -28.26
C LYS A 325 7.03 -10.56 -28.92
N VAL A 326 8.00 -11.27 -28.34
CA VAL A 326 9.32 -11.46 -28.95
C VAL A 326 9.43 -12.88 -29.50
N MET A 327 9.87 -13.04 -30.74
CA MET A 327 10.08 -14.35 -31.37
C MET A 327 11.38 -14.39 -32.18
N CYS A 328 11.97 -15.59 -32.29
CA CYS A 328 13.06 -15.83 -33.22
C CYS A 328 12.52 -15.85 -34.65
N LEU A 329 13.26 -15.30 -35.62
CA LEU A 329 12.85 -15.29 -37.03
C LEU A 329 12.68 -16.70 -37.60
N ASP A 330 13.51 -17.66 -37.21
CA ASP A 330 13.42 -19.06 -37.64
C ASP A 330 12.17 -19.80 -37.13
N GLU A 331 11.56 -19.30 -36.05
CA GLU A 331 10.34 -19.87 -35.47
C GLU A 331 9.07 -19.13 -35.94
N TYR A 332 9.22 -18.09 -36.76
CA TYR A 332 8.14 -17.24 -37.17
C TYR A 332 7.62 -17.61 -38.57
N ASP A 333 6.32 -17.87 -38.67
CA ASP A 333 5.65 -18.13 -39.94
C ASP A 333 5.37 -16.82 -40.68
N VAL A 334 5.99 -16.66 -41.85
CA VAL A 334 5.91 -15.45 -42.69
C VAL A 334 4.47 -15.14 -43.13
N VAL A 335 3.62 -16.15 -43.27
CA VAL A 335 2.19 -15.96 -43.61
C VAL A 335 1.47 -15.15 -42.52
N SER A 336 1.94 -15.22 -41.27
CA SER A 336 1.36 -14.47 -40.16
C SER A 336 1.55 -12.96 -40.29
N LEU A 337 2.47 -12.47 -41.14
CA LEU A 337 2.72 -11.03 -41.32
C LEU A 337 1.46 -10.26 -41.76
N GLU A 338 0.56 -10.89 -42.52
CA GLU A 338 -0.69 -10.26 -42.98
C GLU A 338 -1.67 -9.97 -41.84
N HIS A 339 -1.51 -10.64 -40.70
CA HIS A 339 -2.39 -10.54 -39.53
C HIS A 339 -1.77 -9.73 -38.38
N GLU A 340 -0.53 -9.28 -38.53
CA GLU A 340 0.15 -8.47 -37.53
C GLU A 340 -0.19 -6.98 -37.67
N THR A 341 -0.42 -6.31 -36.54
CA THR A 341 -0.73 -4.87 -36.53
C THR A 341 0.55 -4.01 -36.55
N LEU A 342 1.61 -4.48 -35.91
CA LEU A 342 2.91 -3.83 -35.87
C LEU A 342 4.00 -4.89 -35.73
N VAL A 343 4.95 -4.92 -36.66
CA VAL A 343 6.11 -5.81 -36.62
C VAL A 343 7.40 -5.01 -36.56
N LEU A 344 8.29 -5.38 -35.64
CA LEU A 344 9.62 -4.80 -35.47
C LEU A 344 10.66 -5.90 -35.65
N VAL A 345 11.59 -5.75 -36.58
CA VAL A 345 12.63 -6.77 -36.82
C VAL A 345 13.98 -6.26 -36.34
N VAL A 346 14.60 -6.99 -35.42
CA VAL A 346 15.90 -6.69 -34.83
C VAL A 346 16.89 -7.79 -35.24
N THR A 347 17.64 -7.55 -36.31
CA THR A 347 18.60 -8.53 -36.83
C THR A 347 20.03 -8.00 -36.83
N SER A 348 21.00 -8.86 -36.59
CA SER A 348 22.40 -8.59 -36.94
C SER A 348 22.65 -8.91 -38.42
N THR A 349 23.69 -8.36 -39.03
CA THR A 349 24.12 -8.75 -40.38
C THR A 349 25.60 -9.12 -40.37
N PHE A 350 26.03 -9.93 -41.34
CA PHE A 350 27.45 -10.21 -41.56
C PHE A 350 27.97 -9.48 -42.80
N GLY A 351 29.20 -8.96 -42.72
CA GLY A 351 29.97 -8.44 -43.86
C GLY A 351 29.17 -7.54 -44.78
N ASN A 352 28.65 -8.13 -45.87
CA ASN A 352 27.95 -7.45 -46.96
C ASN A 352 26.42 -7.29 -46.77
N GLY A 353 25.87 -7.62 -45.60
CA GLY A 353 24.45 -7.43 -45.29
C GLY A 353 23.63 -8.72 -45.19
N ASP A 354 24.27 -9.89 -45.25
CA ASP A 354 23.59 -11.18 -45.15
C ASP A 354 22.95 -11.37 -43.76
N PRO A 355 21.76 -12.00 -43.69
CA PRO A 355 21.11 -12.28 -42.43
C PRO A 355 21.87 -13.37 -41.63
N PRO A 356 21.64 -13.45 -40.31
CA PRO A 356 22.09 -14.55 -39.45
C PRO A 356 21.49 -15.88 -39.90
N GLU A 357 22.10 -17.01 -39.52
CA GLU A 357 21.62 -18.36 -39.84
C GLU A 357 20.15 -18.56 -39.42
N ASN A 358 19.77 -18.08 -38.24
CA ASN A 358 18.40 -18.13 -37.73
C ASN A 358 17.45 -17.06 -38.30
N GLY A 359 17.83 -16.41 -39.40
CA GLY A 359 17.02 -15.49 -40.19
C GLY A 359 17.10 -15.72 -41.71
N GLU A 360 17.89 -16.70 -42.17
CA GLU A 360 18.07 -17.01 -43.60
C GLU A 360 16.75 -17.47 -44.24
N SER A 361 16.01 -18.36 -43.58
CA SER A 361 14.72 -18.90 -44.02
C SER A 361 13.67 -17.80 -44.22
N PHE A 362 13.50 -16.94 -43.21
CA PHE A 362 12.59 -15.80 -43.23
C PHE A 362 12.99 -14.77 -44.30
N SER A 363 14.28 -14.43 -44.42
CA SER A 363 14.78 -13.48 -45.40
C SER A 363 14.49 -13.93 -46.84
N LYS A 364 14.73 -15.23 -47.13
CA LYS A 364 14.46 -15.80 -48.46
C LYS A 364 12.97 -15.71 -48.83
N ALA A 365 12.09 -16.10 -47.90
CA ALA A 365 10.65 -16.01 -48.10
C ALA A 365 10.18 -14.55 -48.34
N LEU A 366 10.75 -13.59 -47.62
CA LEU A 366 10.43 -12.16 -47.79
C LEU A 366 10.91 -11.61 -49.15
N MET A 367 12.07 -12.06 -49.64
CA MET A 367 12.58 -11.72 -50.97
C MET A 367 11.74 -12.34 -52.10
N GLU A 368 11.25 -13.56 -51.92
CA GLU A 368 10.32 -14.23 -52.85
C GLU A 368 8.97 -13.49 -52.91
N MET A 369 8.48 -12.96 -51.79
CA MET A 369 7.26 -12.15 -51.73
C MET A 369 7.40 -10.77 -52.39
N SER A 370 8.60 -10.19 -52.39
CA SER A 370 8.85 -8.83 -52.91
C SER A 370 9.14 -8.76 -54.41
N CYS A 371 9.33 -9.90 -55.09
CA CYS A 371 9.55 -9.94 -56.54
C CYS A 371 8.78 -11.08 -57.26
N PRO A 372 7.44 -10.95 -57.47
CA PRO A 372 6.65 -12.03 -58.06
C PRO A 372 6.80 -12.21 -59.59
N TYR A 373 7.67 -11.46 -60.30
CA TYR A 373 7.84 -11.58 -61.76
C TYR A 373 9.30 -11.38 -62.22
N LEU A 374 10.08 -12.46 -62.25
CA LEU A 374 11.10 -12.70 -63.27
C LEU A 374 11.48 -14.19 -63.28
N GLY A 375 10.93 -14.90 -64.27
CA GLY A 375 11.41 -16.22 -64.63
C GLY A 375 12.80 -16.11 -65.28
N ALA A 376 13.61 -17.13 -65.01
CA ALA A 376 14.92 -17.41 -65.59
C ALA A 376 16.11 -16.55 -65.13
N VAL A 377 17.22 -17.28 -64.91
CA VAL A 377 18.55 -16.90 -64.45
C VAL A 377 18.67 -16.82 -62.92
N GLN A 378 19.33 -17.83 -62.34
CA GLN A 378 19.77 -17.85 -60.94
C GLN A 378 20.45 -16.52 -60.61
N PRO A 379 20.03 -15.79 -59.55
CA PRO A 379 20.89 -14.78 -58.97
C PRO A 379 22.13 -15.52 -58.47
N GLU A 380 23.31 -15.12 -58.96
CA GLU A 380 24.58 -15.68 -58.54
C GLU A 380 24.65 -15.69 -57.01
N PHE A 381 24.65 -16.88 -56.41
CA PHE A 381 25.08 -17.05 -55.03
C PHE A 381 26.54 -16.61 -54.98
N GLN A 382 26.78 -15.37 -54.56
CA GLN A 382 28.11 -14.96 -54.14
C GLN A 382 28.43 -15.84 -52.93
N LYS A 383 29.21 -16.91 -53.16
CA LYS A 383 29.56 -17.91 -52.15
C LYS A 383 30.26 -17.21 -51.00
N SER A 384 29.52 -16.92 -49.94
CA SER A 384 30.09 -16.51 -48.66
C SER A 384 30.81 -17.73 -48.08
N TYR A 385 32.14 -17.67 -48.04
CA TYR A 385 32.95 -18.69 -47.40
C TYR A 385 32.71 -18.64 -45.89
N LYS A 386 31.73 -19.41 -45.37
CA LYS A 386 31.58 -19.70 -43.93
C LYS A 386 32.80 -20.52 -43.45
N MET A 387 33.91 -19.84 -43.12
CA MET A 387 35.02 -20.42 -42.36
C MET A 387 34.68 -20.36 -40.86
N ARG A 388 34.25 -21.48 -40.28
CA ARG A 388 34.05 -21.64 -38.82
C ARG A 388 35.40 -21.69 -38.11
N PHE A 389 35.78 -20.64 -37.37
CA PHE A 389 36.86 -20.73 -36.39
C PHE A 389 36.32 -21.37 -35.11
N ASN A 390 36.51 -22.68 -34.96
CA ASN A 390 36.33 -23.37 -33.68
C ASN A 390 37.66 -23.44 -32.92
N SER A 391 37.64 -22.98 -31.67
CA SER A 391 38.59 -23.25 -30.58
C SER A 391 40.06 -22.85 -30.80
N LEU A 392 40.48 -21.79 -30.11
CA LEU A 392 41.87 -21.66 -29.66
C LEU A 392 41.92 -21.53 -28.13
N SER A 393 42.71 -22.44 -27.57
CA SER A 393 43.07 -22.64 -26.18
C SER A 393 43.70 -21.41 -25.53
N GLN A 394 43.61 -21.34 -24.20
CA GLN A 394 44.16 -20.31 -23.30
C GLN A 394 45.70 -20.23 -23.25
N SER A 395 46.40 -20.26 -24.39
CA SER A 395 47.86 -20.25 -24.42
C SER A 395 48.41 -19.40 -25.56
N ASP A 396 47.81 -18.22 -25.78
CA ASP A 396 48.35 -17.24 -26.71
C ASP A 396 48.96 -16.03 -25.94
N PRO A 397 50.28 -15.80 -26.03
CA PRO A 397 50.96 -14.72 -25.31
C PRO A 397 50.49 -13.30 -25.68
N SER A 398 49.76 -13.15 -26.79
CA SER A 398 49.13 -11.87 -27.19
C SER A 398 47.95 -11.46 -26.27
N VAL A 399 47.22 -12.42 -25.70
CA VAL A 399 46.08 -12.19 -24.78
C VAL A 399 46.58 -11.77 -23.38
N ALA A 400 47.77 -12.25 -22.98
CA ALA A 400 48.44 -11.84 -21.75
C ALA A 400 48.93 -10.38 -21.83
N LEU A 401 49.42 -9.96 -23.01
CA LEU A 401 49.86 -8.58 -23.27
C LEU A 401 48.68 -7.59 -23.24
N TRP A 402 47.50 -8.01 -23.72
CA TRP A 402 46.28 -7.18 -23.72
C TRP A 402 45.71 -6.97 -22.30
N LYS A 403 45.75 -8.00 -21.44
CA LYS A 403 45.32 -7.88 -20.02
C LYS A 403 46.23 -6.96 -19.19
N ARG A 404 47.54 -6.91 -19.51
CA ARG A 404 48.51 -6.03 -18.83
C ARG A 404 48.25 -4.55 -19.16
N LYS A 405 47.95 -4.25 -20.42
CA LYS A 405 47.62 -2.90 -20.92
C LYS A 405 46.33 -2.33 -20.32
N ARG A 406 45.38 -3.20 -19.93
CA ARG A 406 44.11 -2.80 -19.28
C ARG A 406 44.26 -2.51 -17.78
N ARG A 407 45.30 -3.04 -17.13
CA ARG A 407 45.64 -2.74 -15.72
C ARG A 407 46.43 -1.45 -15.56
N GLU A 408 47.12 -1.00 -16.61
CA GLU A 408 47.88 0.27 -16.63
C GLU A 408 47.02 1.49 -17.00
N SER A 409 45.78 1.30 -17.46
CA SER A 409 44.87 2.37 -17.88
C SER A 409 43.77 2.73 -16.88
N SER A 410 43.81 2.21 -15.65
CA SER A 410 42.86 2.58 -14.57
C SER A 410 43.59 3.12 -13.34
N ASN A 411 44.19 4.30 -13.48
CA ASN A 411 44.55 5.13 -12.33
C ASN A 411 43.43 6.16 -12.09
N THR A 412 42.62 5.90 -11.08
CA THR A 412 42.13 6.96 -10.20
C THR A 412 42.43 6.51 -8.77
N ASP A 413 43.61 6.89 -8.31
CA ASP A 413 43.95 6.98 -6.89
C ASP A 413 43.03 8.01 -6.22
N SER A 414 42.55 7.73 -5.00
CA SER A 414 43.00 8.47 -3.80
C SER A 414 42.05 8.27 -2.61
N ALA A 415 42.70 7.99 -1.48
CA ALA A 415 42.32 8.33 -0.09
C ALA A 415 41.29 7.47 0.66
N GLY A 416 41.82 6.64 1.56
CA GLY A 416 41.78 7.00 2.98
C GLY A 416 40.92 6.14 3.92
N ALA A 417 41.54 5.71 5.01
CA ALA A 417 41.06 4.73 6.00
C ALA A 417 39.97 5.24 6.95
N LEU A 418 39.08 4.33 7.39
CA LEU A 418 38.51 4.27 8.75
C LEU A 418 37.72 2.97 8.90
N GLY A 419 38.37 1.97 9.50
CA GLY A 419 37.77 0.68 9.81
C GLY A 419 38.38 0.13 11.09
N THR A 420 38.10 0.78 12.21
CA THR A 420 38.14 0.21 13.57
C THR A 420 37.68 1.27 14.57
N LEU A 421 36.53 1.05 15.20
CA LEU A 421 36.26 1.37 16.61
C LEU A 421 34.93 0.72 17.01
N ARG A 422 35.05 -0.21 17.97
CA ARG A 422 34.12 -0.70 19.00
C ARG A 422 32.61 -0.68 18.76
#